data_AF-X6NSX7-F1
#
_entry.id   AF-X6NSX7-F1
#
_cell.length_a   1.000
_cell.length_b   1.000
_cell.length_c   1.000
_cell.angle_alpha   90.00
_cell.angle_beta   90.00
_cell.angle_gamma   90.00
#
_symmetry.space_group_name_H-M   'P 1'
#
loop_
_entity.id
_entity.type
_entity.pdbx_description
1 polymer ?
#
loop_
_entity_poly.entity_id
_entity_poly.type
_entity_poly.pdbx_seq_one_letter_code
_entity_poly.pdbx_strand_id
1 'polypeptide(L)'
;MFLGTIEEQWKLLEFLLWSHQDNNEYKKLLEWLEELASGGEGFEKTFVDKQERGVCGREMKHKEPAYKCNECGVDGGCIQCVECFENSDHTGHDVKRTLVSGGCCDCGDPQSWSPKGFCKFHQGPDASVKNIR
;
A
#
# COMPACT_ATOMS: atom_id res chain seq x y z
N MET A 1 -12.38 -21.32 15.75
CA MET A 1 -12.66 -19.87 15.73
C MET A 1 -14.07 -19.75 15.17
N PHE A 2 -15.02 -19.20 15.93
CA PHE A 2 -16.41 -19.09 15.47
C PHE A 2 -16.45 -18.04 14.37
N LEU A 3 -16.69 -18.48 13.13
CA LEU A 3 -17.15 -17.57 12.08
C LEU A 3 -18.51 -17.04 12.56
N GLY A 4 -18.69 -15.72 12.47
CA GLY A 4 -19.92 -15.05 12.90
C GLY A 4 -21.18 -15.68 12.34
N THR A 5 -22.32 -15.27 12.86
CA THR A 5 -23.64 -15.68 12.41
C THR A 5 -23.77 -15.57 10.88
N ILE A 6 -24.62 -16.40 10.29
CA ILE A 6 -24.92 -16.38 8.84
C ILE A 6 -25.27 -14.96 8.38
N GLU A 7 -25.92 -14.16 9.22
CA GLU A 7 -26.27 -12.78 8.93
C GLU A 7 -25.06 -11.82 8.85
N GLU A 8 -24.03 -12.04 9.66
CA GLU A 8 -22.78 -11.28 9.61
C GLU A 8 -21.97 -11.63 8.36
N GLN A 9 -21.98 -12.91 7.96
CA GLN A 9 -21.36 -13.35 6.71
C GLN A 9 -22.08 -12.77 5.48
N TRP A 10 -23.41 -12.71 5.51
CA TRP A 10 -24.21 -12.09 4.43
C TRP A 10 -23.93 -10.59 4.30
N LYS A 11 -23.80 -9.85 5.41
CA LYS A 11 -23.46 -8.42 5.37
C LYS A 11 -22.07 -8.16 4.80
N LEU A 12 -21.10 -9.03 5.09
CA LEU A 12 -19.76 -8.95 4.52
C LEU A 12 -19.79 -9.23 3.01
N LEU A 13 -20.51 -10.28 2.59
CA LEU A 13 -20.69 -10.63 1.18
C LEU A 13 -21.40 -9.51 0.42
N GLU A 14 -22.43 -8.90 1.01
CA GLU A 14 -23.13 -7.75 0.44
C GLU A 14 -22.15 -6.58 0.28
N PHE A 15 -21.43 -6.17 1.33
CA PHE A 15 -20.43 -5.12 1.23
C PHE A 15 -19.39 -5.37 0.13
N LEU A 16 -18.85 -6.59 0.03
CA LEU A 16 -17.87 -6.96 -1.00
C LEU A 16 -18.44 -6.91 -2.41
N LEU A 17 -19.67 -7.39 -2.62
CA LEU A 17 -20.33 -7.37 -3.93
C LEU A 17 -20.71 -5.96 -4.39
N TRP A 18 -21.10 -5.07 -3.46
CA TRP A 18 -21.60 -3.74 -3.81
C TRP A 18 -20.52 -2.66 -3.88
N SER A 19 -19.37 -2.84 -3.21
CA SER A 19 -18.27 -1.85 -3.24
C SER A 19 -17.49 -1.81 -4.55
N HIS A 20 -17.67 -2.79 -5.45
CA HIS A 20 -16.81 -2.95 -6.63
C HIS A 20 -17.58 -3.45 -7.86
N GLN A 21 -18.52 -2.63 -8.34
CA GLN A 21 -19.32 -2.91 -9.53
C GLN A 21 -18.63 -2.57 -10.86
N ASP A 22 -17.32 -2.27 -10.86
CA ASP A 22 -16.60 -2.02 -12.11
C ASP A 22 -16.34 -3.34 -12.85
N ASN A 23 -17.03 -3.49 -13.98
CA ASN A 23 -16.93 -4.66 -14.86
C ASN A 23 -15.53 -4.86 -15.47
N ASN A 24 -14.58 -3.95 -15.29
CA ASN A 24 -13.20 -4.14 -15.77
C ASN A 24 -12.28 -4.86 -14.76
N GLU A 25 -12.74 -5.17 -13.54
CA GLU A 25 -11.91 -5.75 -12.47
C GLU A 25 -12.22 -7.23 -12.15
N TYR A 26 -12.52 -8.06 -13.15
CA TYR A 26 -12.83 -9.50 -12.99
C TYR A 26 -11.79 -10.31 -12.17
N LYS A 27 -10.53 -9.84 -12.14
CA LYS A 27 -9.47 -10.47 -11.36
C LYS A 27 -9.72 -10.32 -9.85
N LYS A 28 -10.22 -9.17 -9.39
CA LYS A 28 -10.59 -8.95 -7.98
C LYS A 28 -11.82 -9.77 -7.58
N LEU A 29 -12.80 -9.87 -8.48
CA LEU A 29 -13.98 -10.72 -8.26
C LEU A 29 -13.61 -12.20 -8.05
N LEU A 30 -12.69 -12.73 -8.88
CA LEU A 30 -12.22 -14.11 -8.74
C LEU A 30 -11.46 -14.34 -7.43
N GLU A 31 -10.59 -13.40 -7.04
CA GLU A 31 -9.87 -13.45 -5.77
C GLU A 31 -10.84 -13.47 -4.57
N TRP A 32 -11.95 -12.71 -4.62
CA TRP A 32 -12.94 -12.72 -3.55
C TRP A 32 -13.84 -13.96 -3.51
N LEU A 33 -14.12 -14.58 -4.66
CA LEU A 33 -14.81 -15.87 -4.70
C LEU A 33 -13.94 -16.97 -4.07
N GLU A 34 -12.62 -16.93 -4.29
CA GLU A 34 -11.67 -17.82 -3.63
C GLU A 34 -11.61 -17.57 -2.11
N GLU A 35 -11.68 -16.31 -1.65
CA GLU A 35 -11.74 -15.94 -0.23
C GLU A 35 -13.04 -16.37 0.47
N LEU A 36 -14.19 -16.23 -0.19
CA LEU A 36 -15.46 -16.71 0.34
C LEU A 36 -15.48 -18.25 0.44
N ALA A 37 -14.92 -18.93 -0.56
CA ALA A 37 -14.83 -20.38 -0.61
C ALA A 37 -13.83 -20.95 0.42
N SER A 38 -12.83 -20.17 0.86
CA SER A 38 -11.90 -20.57 1.92
C SER A 38 -12.46 -20.38 3.34
N GLY A 39 -13.64 -19.77 3.50
CA GLY A 39 -14.23 -19.50 4.81
C GLY A 39 -13.45 -18.45 5.62
N GLY A 40 -12.68 -17.58 4.95
CA GLY A 40 -11.88 -16.53 5.59
C GLY A 40 -10.46 -16.95 5.99
N GLU A 41 -10.05 -18.21 5.76
CA GLU A 41 -8.63 -18.58 5.88
C GLU A 41 -7.82 -17.83 4.81
N GLY A 42 -6.96 -16.91 5.26
CA GLY A 42 -6.15 -16.05 4.39
C GLY A 42 -6.75 -14.67 4.08
N PHE A 43 -8.00 -14.39 4.47
CA PHE A 43 -8.63 -13.07 4.22
C PHE A 43 -7.87 -11.93 4.89
N GLU A 44 -7.58 -12.03 6.19
CA GLU A 44 -6.87 -10.95 6.90
C GLU A 44 -5.49 -10.69 6.31
N LYS A 45 -4.78 -11.73 5.88
CA LYS A 45 -3.48 -11.61 5.22
C LYS A 45 -3.61 -10.99 3.82
N THR A 46 -4.47 -11.55 2.96
CA THR A 46 -4.62 -11.12 1.57
C THR A 46 -5.27 -9.74 1.47
N PHE A 47 -6.32 -9.46 2.25
CA PHE A 47 -7.01 -8.18 2.29
C PHE A 47 -6.08 -7.07 2.77
N VAL A 48 -5.38 -7.25 3.91
CA VAL A 48 -4.47 -6.23 4.48
C VAL A 48 -3.22 -6.03 3.63
N ASP A 49 -2.72 -7.07 2.96
CA ASP A 49 -1.58 -6.98 2.04
C ASP A 49 -1.96 -6.37 0.68
N LYS A 50 -3.24 -6.49 0.26
CA LYS A 50 -3.74 -5.97 -1.03
C LYS A 50 -4.53 -4.67 -0.94
N GLN A 51 -4.85 -4.16 0.26
CA GLN A 51 -5.39 -2.81 0.38
C GLN A 51 -4.36 -1.81 -0.17
N GLU A 52 -4.80 -0.88 -1.03
CA GLU A 52 -3.99 0.26 -1.44
C GLU A 52 -3.69 1.11 -0.21
N ARG A 53 -2.54 0.87 0.43
CA ARG A 53 -2.08 1.72 1.51
C ARG A 53 -1.63 3.03 0.89
N GLY A 54 -2.18 4.14 1.36
CA GLY A 54 -1.72 5.47 0.93
C GLY A 54 -0.22 5.68 1.20
N VAL A 55 0.33 4.98 2.20
CA VAL A 55 1.73 5.05 2.63
C VAL A 55 2.35 3.66 2.60
N CYS A 56 3.60 3.55 2.16
CA CYS A 56 4.33 2.28 2.10
C CYS A 56 4.60 1.72 3.50
N GLY A 57 5.31 2.47 4.34
CA GLY A 57 5.61 2.08 5.71
C GLY A 57 6.43 0.79 5.87
N ARG A 58 6.93 0.20 4.77
CA ARG A 58 7.68 -1.06 4.81
C ARG A 58 8.90 -0.93 5.72
N GLU A 59 8.96 -1.77 6.74
CA GLU A 59 10.13 -1.90 7.60
C GLU A 59 11.32 -2.44 6.80
N MET A 60 12.47 -1.79 6.93
CA MET A 60 13.73 -2.16 6.32
C MET A 60 14.70 -2.66 7.38
N LYS A 61 15.42 -3.74 7.07
CA LYS A 61 16.37 -4.37 7.98
C LYS A 61 17.72 -3.66 7.96
N HIS A 62 18.52 -3.90 8.99
CA HIS A 62 19.91 -3.44 9.03
C HIS A 62 20.68 -3.90 7.79
N LYS A 63 21.43 -2.97 7.18
CA LYS A 63 22.14 -3.14 5.89
C LYS A 63 21.26 -3.41 4.67
N GLU A 64 19.95 -3.17 4.76
CA GLU A 64 19.08 -3.18 3.58
C GLU A 64 19.31 -1.90 2.74
N PRO A 65 19.32 -1.99 1.39
CA PRO A 65 19.46 -0.82 0.55
C PRO A 65 18.20 0.07 0.56
N ALA A 66 18.42 1.38 0.59
CA ALA A 66 17.38 2.40 0.46
C ALA A 66 17.92 3.62 -0.29
N TYR A 67 17.04 4.56 -0.60
CA TYR A 67 17.35 5.80 -1.29
C TYR A 67 17.03 7.00 -0.41
N LYS A 68 17.92 7.99 -0.45
CA LYS A 68 17.69 9.35 0.04
C LYS A 68 17.64 10.29 -1.15
N CYS A 69 16.77 11.28 -1.08
CA CYS A 69 16.60 12.29 -2.12
C CYS A 69 16.47 13.64 -1.42
N ASN A 70 17.35 14.60 -1.72
CA ASN A 70 17.39 15.87 -0.99
C ASN A 70 16.17 16.77 -1.27
N GLU A 71 15.55 16.59 -2.44
CA GLU A 71 14.36 17.34 -2.86
C GLU A 71 13.06 16.69 -2.38
N CYS A 72 13.07 15.38 -2.12
CA CYS A 72 11.88 14.66 -1.69
C CYS A 72 11.84 14.39 -0.18
N GLY A 73 12.95 14.04 0.45
CA GLY A 73 12.99 13.82 1.89
C GLY A 73 12.89 15.14 2.65
N VAL A 74 12.06 15.18 3.70
CA VAL A 74 11.90 16.38 4.53
C VAL A 74 13.13 16.64 5.39
N ASP A 75 13.79 15.58 5.87
CA ASP A 75 15.04 15.66 6.62
C ASP A 75 16.00 14.50 6.33
N GLY A 76 17.15 14.51 7.00
CA GLY A 76 18.22 13.52 6.81
C GLY A 76 17.89 12.11 7.29
N GLY A 77 16.78 11.91 8.01
CA GLY A 77 16.25 10.62 8.43
C GLY A 77 15.42 9.93 7.34
N CYS A 78 14.86 10.70 6.40
CA CYS A 78 13.92 10.19 5.41
C CYS A 78 14.58 9.21 4.43
N ILE A 79 13.88 8.12 4.14
CA ILE A 79 14.34 7.02 3.29
C ILE A 79 13.19 6.40 2.49
N GLN A 80 13.48 6.07 1.23
CA GLN A 80 12.57 5.35 0.35
C GLN A 80 13.15 3.96 0.04
N CYS A 81 12.33 2.92 0.16
CA CYS A 81 12.77 1.56 -0.20
C CYS A 81 13.02 1.45 -1.71
N VAL A 82 13.84 0.47 -2.12
CA VAL A 82 14.22 0.27 -3.54
C VAL A 82 13.00 0.19 -4.46
N GLU A 83 11.99 -0.60 -4.07
CA GLU A 83 10.79 -0.82 -4.88
C GLU A 83 9.98 0.46 -5.08
N CYS A 84 9.85 1.30 -4.05
CA CYS A 84 9.18 2.59 -4.18
C CYS A 84 10.00 3.54 -5.07
N PHE A 85 11.31 3.58 -4.88
CA PHE A 85 12.20 4.43 -5.69
C PHE A 85 12.10 4.09 -7.18
N GLU A 86 12.17 2.79 -7.54
CA GLU A 86 12.07 2.30 -8.92
C GLU A 86 10.70 2.58 -9.58
N ASN A 87 9.66 2.85 -8.78
CA ASN A 87 8.31 3.14 -9.26
C ASN A 87 7.91 4.62 -9.05
N SER A 88 8.88 5.50 -8.81
CA SER A 88 8.71 6.95 -8.63
C SER A 88 9.59 7.74 -9.61
N ASP A 89 9.30 9.01 -9.81
CA ASP A 89 10.12 9.90 -10.65
C ASP A 89 11.02 10.78 -9.78
N HIS A 90 12.33 10.63 -9.97
CA HIS A 90 13.36 11.46 -9.33
C HIS A 90 14.28 12.13 -10.37
N THR A 91 13.78 12.32 -11.59
CA THR A 91 14.56 12.92 -12.68
C THR A 91 15.01 14.32 -12.29
N GLY A 92 16.33 14.52 -12.21
CA GLY A 92 16.94 15.80 -11.88
C GLY A 92 17.10 16.10 -10.39
N HIS A 93 16.85 15.13 -9.50
CA HIS A 93 17.08 15.26 -8.06
C HIS A 93 18.48 14.79 -7.62
N ASP A 94 18.99 15.28 -6.48
CA ASP A 94 20.19 14.73 -5.82
C ASP A 94 19.80 13.50 -5.00
N VAL A 95 20.03 12.33 -5.60
CA VAL A 95 19.70 11.02 -5.03
C VAL A 95 20.95 10.27 -4.58
N LYS A 96 20.89 9.67 -3.39
CA LYS A 96 21.94 8.81 -2.84
C LYS A 96 21.37 7.47 -2.40
N ARG A 97 22.00 6.38 -2.88
CA ARG A 97 21.75 5.04 -2.36
C ARG A 97 22.52 4.85 -1.05
N THR A 98 21.85 4.35 -0.03
CA THR A 98 22.43 4.08 1.29
C THR A 98 22.08 2.68 1.77
N LEU A 99 22.85 2.18 2.73
CA LEU A 99 22.46 1.04 3.56
C LEU A 99 21.88 1.58 4.86
N VAL A 100 20.69 1.12 5.26
CA VAL A 100 20.02 1.62 6.46
C VAL A 100 20.45 0.87 7.71
N SER A 101 20.29 1.48 8.89
CA SER A 101 20.46 0.77 10.17
C SER A 101 19.17 0.13 10.67
N GLY A 102 18.10 0.22 9.90
CA GLY A 102 16.71 0.02 10.30
C GLY A 102 15.87 1.22 9.82
N GLY A 103 14.55 1.13 9.95
CA GLY A 103 13.61 2.22 9.63
C GLY A 103 12.44 1.76 8.76
N CYS A 104 11.54 2.66 8.42
CA CYS A 104 10.40 2.42 7.54
C CYS A 104 10.51 3.25 6.27
N CYS A 105 9.85 2.81 5.20
CA CYS A 105 9.78 3.55 3.95
C CYS A 105 8.78 4.71 4.07
N ASP A 106 9.23 5.93 3.78
CA ASP A 106 8.44 7.16 3.89
C ASP A 106 7.56 7.45 2.66
N CYS A 107 7.62 6.59 1.64
CA CYS A 107 6.86 6.79 0.41
C CYS A 107 5.36 6.87 0.70
N GLY A 108 4.72 7.94 0.24
CA GLY A 108 3.29 8.20 0.45
C GLY A 108 2.98 9.03 1.69
N ASP A 109 3.91 9.23 2.62
CA ASP A 109 3.69 10.14 3.74
C ASP A 109 4.10 11.58 3.37
N PRO A 110 3.16 12.52 3.18
CA PRO A 110 3.49 13.89 2.79
C PRO A 110 4.23 14.69 3.88
N GLN A 111 4.25 14.20 5.12
CA GLN A 111 5.01 14.84 6.20
C GLN A 111 6.49 14.46 6.19
N SER A 112 6.84 13.37 5.50
CA SER A 112 8.20 12.79 5.49
C SER A 112 8.81 12.75 4.09
N TRP A 113 7.97 12.67 3.06
CA TRP A 113 8.39 12.58 1.66
C TRP A 113 7.49 13.43 0.76
N SER A 114 8.10 14.18 -0.15
CA SER A 114 7.38 15.04 -1.10
C SER A 114 6.47 14.20 -2.00
N PRO A 115 5.21 14.63 -2.23
CA PRO A 115 4.30 13.95 -3.15
C PRO A 115 4.84 13.79 -4.58
N LYS A 116 5.76 14.65 -5.01
CA LYS A 116 6.42 14.52 -6.33
C LYS A 116 7.29 13.26 -6.44
N GLY A 117 7.83 12.79 -5.32
CA GLY A 117 8.66 11.58 -5.24
C GLY A 117 7.90 10.34 -4.80
N PHE A 118 6.57 10.40 -4.71
CA PHE A 118 5.74 9.23 -4.42
C PHE A 118 5.79 8.23 -5.57
N CYS A 119 5.82 6.94 -5.22
CA CYS A 119 5.66 5.90 -6.22
C CYS A 119 4.20 5.76 -6.62
N LYS A 120 3.94 5.22 -7.81
CA LYS A 120 2.58 5.04 -8.34
C LYS A 120 1.63 4.23 -7.44
N PHE A 121 2.15 3.47 -6.48
CA PHE A 121 1.36 2.64 -5.55
C PHE A 121 1.04 3.32 -4.21
N HIS A 122 1.77 4.37 -3.82
CA HIS A 122 1.63 5.01 -2.51
C HIS A 122 1.46 6.52 -2.70
N GLN A 123 0.22 6.95 -2.97
CA GLN A 123 -0.13 8.32 -3.32
C GLN A 123 -0.64 9.17 -2.14
N GLY A 124 -0.45 8.66 -0.92
CA GLY A 124 -0.84 9.29 0.33
C GLY A 124 -2.22 8.91 0.84
N PRO A 125 -2.51 9.22 2.12
CA PRO A 125 -3.74 8.82 2.81
C PRO A 125 -5.03 9.42 2.19
N ASP A 126 -4.92 10.48 1.40
CA ASP A 126 -6.06 11.08 0.68
C ASP A 126 -6.35 10.40 -0.67
N ALA A 127 -5.50 9.49 -1.15
CA ALA A 127 -5.70 8.79 -2.41
C ALA A 127 -6.89 7.82 -2.36
N SER A 128 -7.17 7.22 -1.20
CA SER A 128 -8.32 6.34 -0.97
C SER A 128 -9.67 7.06 -0.97
N VAL A 129 -9.70 8.40 -0.87
CA VAL A 129 -10.94 9.20 -0.85
C VAL A 129 -11.43 9.54 -2.27
N LYS A 130 -10.57 9.40 -3.29
CA LYS A 130 -10.92 9.79 -4.67
C LYS A 130 -11.65 8.72 -5.48
N ASN A 131 -11.72 7.48 -5.00
CA ASN A 131 -12.35 6.36 -5.69
C ASN A 131 -13.78 6.04 -5.18
N ILE A 132 -14.38 6.90 -4.36
CA ILE A 132 -15.78 6.81 -3.92
C ILE A 132 -16.57 7.99 -4.49
N ARG A 133 -16.72 8.04 -5.81
CA ARG A 133 -17.70 8.89 -6.50
C ARG A 133 -18.38 8.12 -7.60
#